data_AF-A0A2N6D7K6-F1
#
_entry.id   AF-A0A2N6D7K6-F1
#
_cell.length_a   1.000
_cell.length_b   1.000
_cell.length_c   1.000
_cell.angle_alpha   90.00
_cell.angle_beta   90.00
_cell.angle_gamma   90.00
#
_symmetry.space_group_name_H-M   'P 1'
#
loop_
_entity.id
_entity.type
_entity.pdbx_description
1 polymer ?
#
loop_
_entity_poly.entity_id
_entity_poly.type
_entity_poly.pdbx_seq_one_letter_code
_entity_poly.pdbx_strand_id
1 'polypeptide(L)'
;MSQVVLKNERPAKVALYMLAFTGAGFAVINQGLGLAELNSAQLSVAIMLGVIPTAIAIGFLYLAMDLIGATYVSLFSSFEPAATLLLAAVLIGEEIVSFQIYGVVLLILGIVVPNLRIIMNKP
;
A
#
# COMPACT_ATOMS: atom_id res chain seq x y z
N MET A 1 18.29 -8.95 -2.90
CA MET A 1 19.22 -7.81 -3.19
C MET A 1 18.75 -6.50 -2.57
N SER A 2 17.47 -6.11 -2.68
CA SER A 2 16.93 -4.88 -2.04
C SER A 2 17.12 -4.82 -0.52
N GLN A 3 16.87 -5.93 0.20
CA GLN A 3 17.06 -6.04 1.67
C GLN A 3 18.52 -5.83 2.12
N VAL A 4 19.50 -6.07 1.24
CA VAL A 4 20.93 -5.89 1.55
C VAL A 4 21.37 -4.46 1.27
N VAL A 5 20.86 -3.85 0.19
CA VAL A 5 21.20 -2.48 -0.23
C VAL A 5 20.53 -1.41 0.66
N LEU A 6 19.31 -1.67 1.15
CA LEU A 6 18.53 -0.69 1.90
C LEU A 6 18.65 -0.83 3.42
N LYS A 7 19.51 -1.74 3.92
CA LYS A 7 19.57 -2.14 5.33
C LYS A 7 19.88 -0.98 6.30
N ASN A 8 20.55 0.07 5.82
CA ASN A 8 20.95 1.24 6.62
C ASN A 8 20.20 2.52 6.25
N GLU A 9 19.31 2.46 5.27
CA GLU A 9 18.58 3.66 4.83
C GLU A 9 17.24 3.77 5.55
N ARG A 10 16.90 5.00 5.96
CA ARG A 10 15.59 5.27 6.53
C ARG A 10 14.54 5.01 5.45
N PRO A 11 13.53 4.16 5.70
CA PRO A 11 12.52 3.81 4.70
C PRO A 11 11.81 5.05 4.10
N ALA A 12 11.56 6.07 4.92
CA ALA A 12 11.00 7.34 4.47
C ALA A 12 11.88 8.08 3.43
N LYS A 13 13.21 8.00 3.54
CA LYS A 13 14.12 8.58 2.54
C LYS A 13 14.02 7.83 1.21
N VAL A 14 13.90 6.51 1.26
CA VAL A 14 13.74 5.66 0.07
C VAL A 14 12.44 6.02 -0.66
N ALA A 15 11.32 6.15 0.07
CA ALA A 15 10.06 6.60 -0.52
C ALA A 15 10.14 8.01 -1.12
N LEU A 16 10.82 8.94 -0.44
CA LEU A 16 11.04 10.29 -0.98
C LEU A 16 11.80 10.24 -2.31
N TYR A 17 12.88 9.46 -2.39
CA TYR A 17 13.61 9.29 -3.64
C TYR A 17 12.75 8.64 -4.72
N MET A 18 12.02 7.57 -4.40
CA MET A 18 11.11 6.94 -5.36
C MET A 18 10.07 7.91 -5.90
N LEU A 19 9.43 8.71 -5.03
CA LEU A 19 8.45 9.72 -5.43
C LEU A 19 9.06 10.81 -6.32
N ALA A 20 10.24 11.31 -5.94
CA ALA A 20 10.94 12.33 -6.71
C ALA A 20 11.34 11.83 -8.10
N PHE A 21 11.93 10.63 -8.19
CA PHE A 21 12.34 10.05 -9.47
C PHE A 21 11.14 9.64 -10.33
N THR A 22 10.06 9.13 -9.72
CA THR A 22 8.83 8.80 -10.44
C THR A 22 8.16 10.06 -11.01
N GLY A 23 8.06 11.13 -10.21
CA GLY A 23 7.52 12.41 -10.66
C GLY A 23 8.36 13.05 -11.76
N ALA A 24 9.69 13.02 -11.62
CA ALA A 24 10.60 13.51 -12.65
C ALA A 24 10.50 12.67 -13.94
N GLY A 25 10.48 11.35 -13.84
CA GLY A 25 10.31 10.44 -14.97
C GLY A 25 8.97 10.67 -15.69
N PHE A 26 7.89 10.82 -14.93
CA PHE A 26 6.57 11.16 -15.48
C PHE A 26 6.62 12.49 -16.24
N ALA A 27 7.25 13.52 -15.67
CA ALA A 27 7.38 14.83 -16.32
C ALA A 27 8.19 14.76 -17.62
N VAL A 28 9.28 13.98 -17.65
CA VAL A 28 10.11 13.81 -18.84
C VAL A 28 9.34 13.07 -19.94
N ILE A 29 8.67 11.96 -19.60
CA ILE A 29 7.93 11.13 -20.57
C ILE A 29 6.73 11.90 -21.16
N ASN A 30 6.02 12.67 -20.34
CA ASN A 30 4.84 13.43 -20.76
C ASN A 30 5.18 14.86 -21.22
N GLN A 31 6.46 15.22 -21.35
CA GLN A 31 6.94 16.54 -21.75
C GLN A 31 6.38 17.69 -20.88
N GLY A 32 6.17 17.42 -19.60
CA GLY A 32 5.57 18.33 -18.64
C GLY A 32 4.70 17.59 -17.62
N LEU A 33 4.17 18.33 -16.66
CA LEU A 33 3.29 17.79 -15.61
C LEU A 33 1.81 17.84 -16.00
N GLY A 34 1.45 18.45 -17.13
CA GLY A 34 0.06 18.59 -17.58
C GLY A 34 -0.85 19.40 -16.64
N LEU A 35 -0.29 20.11 -15.65
CA LEU A 35 -1.08 20.82 -14.62
C LEU A 35 -2.02 21.89 -15.17
N ALA A 36 -1.65 22.50 -16.31
CA ALA A 36 -2.46 23.52 -16.96
C ALA A 36 -3.75 22.97 -17.60
N GLU A 37 -3.81 21.67 -17.86
CA GLU A 37 -4.97 21.00 -18.49
C GLU A 37 -5.94 20.44 -17.45
N LEU A 38 -5.55 20.42 -16.17
CA LEU A 38 -6.37 19.87 -15.09
C LEU A 38 -7.45 20.87 -14.66
N ASN A 39 -8.68 20.38 -14.53
CA ASN A 39 -9.74 21.12 -13.87
C ASN A 39 -9.58 21.06 -12.33
N SER A 40 -10.32 21.89 -11.59
CA SER A 40 -10.24 21.98 -10.13
C SER A 40 -10.60 20.68 -9.41
N ALA A 41 -11.51 19.87 -9.97
CA ALA A 41 -11.90 18.58 -9.41
C ALA A 41 -10.82 17.50 -9.63
N GLN A 42 -10.17 17.49 -10.79
CA GLN A 42 -9.06 16.58 -11.08
C GLN A 42 -7.86 16.91 -10.20
N LEU A 43 -7.58 18.20 -10.00
CA LEU A 43 -6.51 18.64 -9.12
C LEU A 43 -6.79 18.24 -7.66
N SER A 44 -8.03 18.39 -7.18
CA SER A 44 -8.38 17.99 -5.81
C SER A 44 -8.26 16.48 -5.61
N VAL A 45 -8.72 15.67 -6.57
CA VAL A 45 -8.55 14.21 -6.54
C VAL A 45 -7.08 13.83 -6.58
N ALA A 46 -6.27 14.46 -7.43
CA ALA A 46 -4.83 14.20 -7.51
C ALA A 46 -4.12 14.50 -6.18
N ILE A 47 -4.46 15.63 -5.53
CA ILE A 47 -3.94 15.97 -4.20
C ILE A 47 -4.40 14.94 -3.17
N MET A 48 -5.67 14.55 -3.17
CA MET A 48 -6.17 13.55 -2.22
C MET A 48 -5.45 12.20 -2.37
N LEU A 49 -5.20 11.74 -3.61
CA LEU A 49 -4.45 10.52 -3.87
C LEU A 49 -2.96 10.64 -3.51
N GLY A 50 -2.35 11.80 -3.73
CA GLY A 50 -0.95 12.04 -3.35
C GLY A 50 -0.75 12.17 -1.83
N VAL A 51 -1.75 12.67 -1.11
CA VAL A 51 -1.64 12.90 0.34
C VAL A 51 -2.10 11.69 1.14
N ILE A 52 -3.29 11.15 0.86
CA ILE A 52 -3.95 10.17 1.73
C ILE A 52 -3.35 8.77 1.57
N PRO A 53 -3.53 8.06 0.43
CA PRO A 53 -3.02 6.70 0.28
C PRO A 53 -1.50 6.67 0.01
N THR A 54 -0.87 7.80 -0.26
CA THR A 54 0.58 7.86 -0.52
C THR A 54 1.33 8.41 0.68
N ALA A 55 1.34 9.73 0.90
CA ALA A 55 2.18 10.31 1.95
C ALA A 55 1.82 9.82 3.37
N ILE A 56 0.53 9.84 3.72
CA ILE A 56 0.07 9.44 5.06
C ILE A 56 0.18 7.93 5.25
N ALA A 57 -0.37 7.13 4.33
CA ALA A 57 -0.38 5.68 4.46
C ALA A 57 1.04 5.09 4.45
N ILE A 58 1.94 5.54 3.58
CA ILE A 58 3.34 5.09 3.57
C ILE A 58 4.05 5.54 4.85
N GLY A 59 3.75 6.73 5.36
CA GLY A 59 4.24 7.19 6.66
C GLY A 59 3.86 6.24 7.80
N PHE A 60 2.59 5.82 7.87
CA PHE A 60 2.14 4.83 8.85
C PHE A 60 2.72 3.43 8.62
N LEU A 61 2.89 3.02 7.36
CA LEU A 61 3.50 1.74 7.02
C LEU A 61 4.93 1.66 7.56
N TYR A 62 5.71 2.73 7.40
CA TYR A 62 7.06 2.78 7.92
C TYR A 62 7.12 2.91 9.43
N LEU A 63 6.19 3.66 10.04
CA LEU A 63 6.06 3.67 11.49
C LEU A 63 5.76 2.27 12.04
N ALA A 64 4.84 1.54 11.42
CA ALA A 64 4.55 0.15 11.79
C ALA A 64 5.79 -0.73 11.58
N MET A 65 6.54 -0.52 10.49
CA MET A 65 7.74 -1.29 10.21
C MET A 65 8.83 -1.08 11.25
N ASP A 66 8.98 0.13 11.77
CA ASP A 66 9.91 0.44 12.86
C ASP A 66 9.45 -0.17 14.20
N LEU A 67 8.13 -0.32 14.42
CA LEU A 67 7.55 -0.86 15.67
C LEU A 67 7.53 -2.39 15.71
N ILE A 68 7.11 -3.05 14.64
CA ILE A 68 6.88 -4.51 14.60
C ILE A 68 7.75 -5.25 13.58
N GLY A 69 8.56 -4.55 12.79
CA GLY A 69 9.45 -5.13 11.80
C GLY A 69 8.78 -5.43 10.45
N ALA A 70 9.60 -5.46 9.39
CA ALA A 70 9.16 -5.60 8.00
C ALA A 70 8.40 -6.91 7.71
N THR A 71 8.75 -8.00 8.38
CA THR A 71 8.08 -9.30 8.21
C THR A 71 6.64 -9.27 8.70
N TYR A 72 6.38 -8.66 9.86
CA TYR A 72 5.01 -8.58 10.38
C TYR A 72 4.19 -7.56 9.59
N VAL A 73 4.80 -6.44 9.19
CA VAL A 73 4.14 -5.47 8.31
C VAL A 73 3.73 -6.11 6.99
N SER A 74 4.58 -6.90 6.34
CA SER A 74 4.21 -7.55 5.08
C SER A 74 3.08 -8.58 5.23
N LEU A 75 3.00 -9.25 6.39
CA LEU A 75 1.87 -10.12 6.73
C LEU A 75 0.57 -9.32 6.88
N PHE A 76 0.61 -8.18 7.58
CA PHE A 76 -0.56 -7.29 7.71
C PHE A 76 -0.97 -6.68 6.37
N SER A 77 -0.03 -6.23 5.54
CA SER A 77 -0.34 -5.70 4.20
C SER A 77 -0.97 -6.74 3.28
N SER A 78 -0.70 -8.02 3.51
CA SER A 78 -1.39 -9.09 2.76
C SER A 78 -2.90 -9.11 3.00
N PHE A 79 -3.39 -8.54 4.12
CA PHE A 79 -4.81 -8.39 4.41
C PHE A 79 -5.46 -7.16 3.75
N GLU A 80 -4.67 -6.24 3.19
CA GLU A 80 -5.19 -5.01 2.54
C GLU A 80 -6.30 -5.29 1.51
N PRO A 81 -6.18 -6.28 0.60
CA PRO A 81 -7.24 -6.54 -0.39
C PRO A 81 -8.58 -6.93 0.25
N ALA A 82 -8.56 -7.66 1.37
CA ALA A 82 -9.77 -8.02 2.11
C ALA A 82 -10.40 -6.78 2.76
N ALA A 83 -9.57 -5.91 3.36
CA ALA A 83 -10.03 -4.64 3.92
C ALA A 83 -10.60 -3.72 2.83
N THR A 84 -9.96 -3.64 1.65
CA THR A 84 -10.45 -2.88 0.49
C THR A 84 -11.81 -3.38 0.04
N LEU A 85 -12.00 -4.70 -0.09
CA LEU A 85 -13.29 -5.28 -0.49
C LEU A 85 -14.41 -4.94 0.51
N LEU A 86 -14.12 -5.08 1.81
CA LEU A 86 -15.07 -4.73 2.86
C LEU A 86 -15.44 -3.24 2.83
N LEU A 87 -14.45 -2.37 2.67
CA LEU A 87 -14.68 -0.92 2.58
C LEU A 87 -15.44 -0.54 1.30
N ALA A 88 -15.18 -1.20 0.17
CA ALA A 88 -15.94 -0.97 -1.06
C ALA A 88 -17.43 -1.31 -0.87
N ALA A 89 -17.73 -2.45 -0.25
CA ALA A 89 -19.12 -2.83 0.03
C ALA A 89 -19.82 -1.88 1.01
N VAL A 90 -19.12 -1.42 2.06
CA VAL A 90 -19.71 -0.56 3.09
C VAL A 90 -19.80 0.91 2.67
N LEU A 91 -18.74 1.46 2.06
CA LEU A 91 -18.65 2.89 1.74
C LEU A 91 -19.22 3.22 0.36
N ILE A 92 -18.99 2.36 -0.63
CA ILE A 92 -19.42 2.57 -2.02
C ILE A 92 -20.76 1.88 -2.28
N GLY A 93 -21.10 0.84 -1.50
CA GLY A 93 -22.30 0.04 -1.71
C GLY A 93 -22.15 -0.96 -2.86
N GLU A 94 -20.92 -1.32 -3.24
CA GLU A 94 -20.69 -2.33 -4.28
C GLU A 94 -21.20 -3.71 -3.85
N GLU A 95 -21.88 -4.40 -4.77
CA GLU A 95 -22.29 -5.77 -4.56
C GLU A 95 -21.09 -6.71 -4.65
N ILE A 96 -20.77 -7.36 -3.53
CA ILE A 96 -19.69 -8.35 -3.48
C ILE A 96 -20.14 -9.62 -4.23
N VAL A 97 -19.53 -9.87 -5.38
CA VAL A 97 -19.74 -11.11 -6.13
C VAL A 97 -19.08 -12.29 -5.39
N SER A 98 -19.71 -13.46 -5.44
CA SER A 98 -19.29 -14.65 -4.68
C SER A 98 -17.83 -15.06 -4.94
N PHE A 99 -17.30 -14.82 -6.14
CA PHE A 99 -15.89 -15.06 -6.47
C PHE A 99 -14.90 -14.21 -5.65
N GLN A 100 -15.25 -12.96 -5.30
CA GLN A 100 -14.41 -12.11 -4.46
C GLN A 100 -14.30 -12.67 -3.04
N ILE A 101 -15.40 -13.26 -2.52
CA ILE A 101 -15.41 -13.93 -1.21
C ILE A 101 -14.47 -15.13 -1.23
N TYR A 102 -14.53 -15.98 -2.26
CA TYR A 102 -13.59 -17.10 -2.40
C TYR A 102 -12.13 -16.63 -2.48
N GLY A 103 -11.88 -15.52 -3.19
CA GLY A 103 -10.56 -14.89 -3.24
C GLY A 103 -10.06 -14.45 -1.87
N VAL A 104 -10.90 -13.80 -1.06
CA VAL A 104 -10.55 -13.40 0.32
C VAL A 104 -10.30 -14.61 1.21
N VAL A 105 -11.10 -15.67 1.10
CA VAL A 105 -10.89 -16.92 1.86
C VAL A 105 -9.54 -17.55 1.50
N LEU A 106 -9.23 -17.66 0.20
CA LEU A 106 -7.92 -18.16 -0.28
C LEU A 106 -6.76 -17.30 0.22
N LEU A 107 -6.93 -15.97 0.21
CA LEU A 107 -5.95 -15.02 0.72
C LEU A 107 -5.68 -15.25 2.22
N ILE A 108 -6.72 -15.37 3.04
CA ILE A 108 -6.60 -15.64 4.47
C ILE A 108 -5.89 -16.98 4.71
N LEU A 109 -6.26 -18.02 3.95
CA LEU A 109 -5.57 -19.32 4.03
C LEU A 109 -4.08 -19.20 3.67
N GLY A 110 -3.74 -18.43 2.64
CA GLY A 110 -2.37 -18.16 2.23
C GLY A 110 -1.53 -17.45 3.30
N ILE A 111 -2.15 -16.65 4.16
CA ILE A 111 -1.48 -16.01 5.31
C ILE A 111 -1.39 -16.99 6.49
N VAL A 112 -2.49 -17.64 6.84
CA VAL A 112 -2.60 -18.41 8.09
C VAL A 112 -1.84 -19.73 8.01
N VAL A 113 -1.90 -20.46 6.90
CA VAL A 113 -1.27 -21.79 6.75
C VAL A 113 0.25 -21.76 6.94
N PRO A 114 1.01 -20.84 6.32
CA PRO A 114 2.45 -20.74 6.55
C PRO A 114 2.83 -20.25 7.95
N ASN A 115 1.98 -19.39 8.55
CA ASN A 115 2.24 -18.79 9.86
C ASN A 115 1.70 -19.61 11.04
N LEU A 116 0.95 -20.68 10.79
CA LEU A 116 0.31 -21.53 11.80
C LEU A 116 1.33 -22.08 12.82
N ARG A 117 2.55 -22.41 12.38
CA ARG A 117 3.64 -22.84 13.27
C ARG A 117 4.08 -21.76 14.24
N ILE A 118 4.08 -20.49 13.84
CA ILE A 118 4.46 -19.36 14.70
C ILE A 118 3.36 -19.08 15.74
N ILE A 119 2.10 -19.28 15.35
CA ILE A 119 0.93 -19.07 16.22
C ILE A 119 0.81 -20.19 17.26
N MET A 120 1.02 -21.45 16.86
CA MET A 120 0.88 -22.62 17.74
C MET A 120 2.07 -22.86 18.69
N ASN A 121 3.25 -22.29 18.43
CA ASN A 121 4.45 -22.45 19.27
C ASN A 121 4.76 -21.24 20.16
N LYS A 122 3.80 -20.34 20.42
CA LYS A 122 3.96 -19.39 21.53
C LYS A 122 3.91 -20.16 22.86
N PRO A 123 4.85 -19.92 23.81
CA PRO A 123 4.77 -20.50 25.16
C PRO A 123 3.54 -19.98 25.92
#